data_AF-A0A8C5QB02-F1
#
_entry.id   AF-A0A8C5QB02-F1
#
_cell.length_a   1.000
_cell.length_b   1.000
_cell.length_c   1.000
_cell.angle_alpha   90.00
_cell.angle_beta   90.00
_cell.angle_gamma   90.00
#
_symmetry.space_group_name_H-M   'P 1'
#
loop_
_entity.id
_entity.type
_entity.pdbx_description
1 polymer ?
#
loop_
_entity_poly.entity_id
_entity_poly.type
_entity_poly.pdbx_seq_one_letter_code
_entity_poly.pdbx_strand_id
1 'polypeptide(L)'
;MPNYQFYMNLRKFEPHGEFIEIILHKWQDDYELLELNHDYIQWLFPTRTQGRNFYSTPLNPQETRLMVNTSEVQQRLRRAYKMMLKFFGVKIVGEEEDKEITEVERAENFASRFENLTINPHNNLRITRILHSLGELGAEEYQVPLVTFFLKEILIKNRLPRMKKSAMNFFIPAVRDSQDRQDLLFFAWRYYFPKEEFIWGNHGELARYKPKPVVAALLPRPLSEWTPVYSEKEKKWLTEEPGGYGEDGWFQMENGRIVLPATLAPEIVRALHASTHGGREMMEQQLEPHFYVPGLSAMCKATAQQCVTCAKNNPRTGPSQPPGKQPIGLSPMA
;
A
#
# COMPACT_ATOMS: atom_id res chain seq x y z
N MET A 1 4.84 30.85 -17.58
CA MET A 1 4.34 29.72 -16.76
C MET A 1 4.60 28.43 -17.53
N PRO A 2 5.83 27.89 -17.48
CA PRO A 2 6.23 26.73 -18.29
C PRO A 2 5.40 25.47 -18.03
N ASN A 3 5.07 25.17 -16.77
CA ASN A 3 4.29 23.98 -16.44
C ASN A 3 2.87 24.10 -16.99
N TYR A 4 2.24 25.28 -16.83
CA TYR A 4 0.92 25.53 -17.40
C TYR A 4 0.94 25.44 -18.93
N GLN A 5 1.92 26.04 -19.60
CA GLN A 5 2.06 25.94 -21.06
C GLN A 5 2.24 24.51 -21.54
N PHE A 6 3.02 23.69 -20.82
CA PHE A 6 3.20 22.27 -21.14
C PHE A 6 1.87 21.51 -21.01
N TYR A 7 1.14 21.74 -19.92
CA TYR A 7 -0.17 21.15 -19.68
C TYR A 7 -1.26 21.64 -20.65
N MET A 8 -1.16 22.86 -21.15
CA MET A 8 -2.02 23.37 -22.22
C MET A 8 -1.58 22.88 -23.61
N ASN A 9 -0.61 21.96 -23.67
CA ASN A 9 -0.08 21.41 -24.91
C ASN A 9 0.53 22.46 -25.86
N LEU A 10 0.98 23.60 -25.32
CA LEU A 10 1.57 24.72 -26.07
C LEU A 10 3.08 24.64 -26.19
N ARG A 11 3.71 23.71 -25.45
CA ARG A 11 5.15 23.44 -25.55
C ARG A 11 5.43 21.96 -25.29
N LYS A 12 6.58 21.52 -25.78
CA LYS A 12 7.19 20.24 -25.40
C LYS A 12 7.86 20.38 -24.04
N PHE A 13 8.03 19.28 -23.34
CA PHE A 13 9.00 19.29 -22.25
C PHE A 13 10.43 19.35 -22.80
N GLU A 14 11.33 19.97 -22.05
CA GLU A 14 12.73 20.17 -22.44
C GLU A 14 13.65 19.21 -21.66
N PRO A 15 14.84 18.87 -22.20
CA PRO A 15 15.47 19.42 -23.41
C PRO A 15 15.06 18.76 -24.74
N HIS A 16 14.71 17.46 -24.73
CA HIS A 16 14.44 16.67 -25.94
C HIS A 16 13.13 15.90 -25.81
N GLY A 17 12.09 16.58 -25.34
CA GLY A 17 10.81 15.96 -25.03
C GLY A 17 9.75 16.07 -26.11
N GLU A 18 8.53 15.74 -25.71
CA GLU A 18 7.34 15.81 -26.54
C GLU A 18 6.23 16.63 -25.89
N PHE A 19 5.19 16.91 -26.68
CA PHE A 19 3.95 17.51 -26.21
C PHE A 19 3.20 16.54 -25.28
N ILE A 20 2.51 17.07 -24.26
CA ILE A 20 1.80 16.25 -23.27
C ILE A 20 0.80 15.29 -23.92
N GLU A 21 0.10 15.70 -24.97
CA GLU A 21 -0.84 14.81 -25.67
C GLU A 21 -0.16 13.63 -26.36
N ILE A 22 1.04 13.84 -26.92
CA ILE A 22 1.83 12.76 -27.53
C ILE A 22 2.25 11.77 -26.46
N ILE A 23 2.71 12.25 -25.30
CA ILE A 23 3.11 11.40 -24.17
C ILE A 23 1.92 10.58 -23.69
N LEU A 24 0.82 11.24 -23.36
CA LEU A 24 -0.37 10.59 -22.80
C LEU A 24 -1.04 9.62 -23.77
N HIS A 25 -0.92 9.83 -25.09
CA HIS A 25 -1.49 8.94 -26.08
C HIS A 25 -0.54 7.81 -26.49
N LYS A 26 0.73 8.13 -26.82
CA LYS A 26 1.67 7.17 -27.42
C LYS A 26 2.53 6.44 -26.40
N TRP A 27 2.83 7.04 -25.25
CA TRP A 27 3.76 6.43 -24.27
C TRP A 27 3.05 5.60 -23.21
N GLN A 28 1.72 5.64 -23.15
CA GLN A 28 0.93 5.07 -22.06
C GLN A 28 1.04 3.55 -21.86
N ASP A 29 1.59 2.84 -22.84
CA ASP A 29 1.87 1.39 -22.82
C ASP A 29 3.35 1.08 -23.14
N ASP A 30 4.17 2.11 -23.39
CA ASP A 30 5.60 1.97 -23.68
C ASP A 30 6.41 2.07 -22.39
N TYR A 31 6.40 0.98 -21.63
CA TYR A 31 7.05 0.96 -20.32
C TYR A 31 8.58 1.02 -20.41
N GLU A 32 9.18 0.60 -21.51
CA GLU A 32 10.63 0.71 -21.71
C GLU A 32 11.02 2.17 -21.90
N LEU A 33 10.29 2.91 -22.73
CA LEU A 33 10.50 4.34 -22.91
C LEU A 33 10.28 5.11 -21.60
N LEU A 34 9.22 4.80 -20.86
CA LEU A 34 8.96 5.40 -19.56
C LEU A 34 10.07 5.08 -18.56
N GLU A 35 10.63 3.88 -18.54
CA GLU A 35 11.73 3.54 -17.63
C GLU A 35 13.01 4.30 -18.02
N LEU A 36 13.38 4.30 -19.30
CA LEU A 36 14.65 4.86 -19.79
C LEU A 36 14.69 6.39 -19.79
N ASN A 37 13.57 7.04 -20.12
CA ASN A 37 13.49 8.50 -20.16
C ASN A 37 13.14 9.04 -18.76
N HIS A 38 14.03 9.82 -18.16
CA HIS A 38 13.81 10.38 -16.81
C HIS A 38 13.30 11.83 -16.82
N ASP A 39 13.33 12.51 -17.96
CA ASP A 39 13.13 13.96 -18.02
C ASP A 39 11.66 14.36 -17.99
N TYR A 40 10.77 13.47 -18.43
CA TYR A 40 9.33 13.73 -18.54
C TYR A 40 8.66 13.89 -17.17
N ILE A 41 9.13 13.14 -16.15
CA ILE A 41 8.41 13.04 -14.86
C ILE A 41 8.28 14.39 -14.17
N GLN A 42 9.21 15.30 -14.44
CA GLN A 42 9.24 16.61 -13.80
C GLN A 42 8.23 17.59 -14.35
N TRP A 43 7.93 17.42 -15.63
CA TRP A 43 6.94 18.19 -16.36
C TRP A 43 5.55 17.61 -16.20
N LEU A 44 5.41 16.27 -16.21
CA LEU A 44 4.14 15.62 -15.91
C LEU A 44 3.73 15.83 -14.45
N PHE A 45 4.65 15.82 -13.50
CA PHE A 45 4.31 15.98 -12.08
C PHE A 45 5.16 17.09 -11.46
N PRO A 46 4.86 18.36 -11.77
CA PRO A 46 5.62 19.49 -11.26
C PRO A 46 5.34 19.68 -9.76
N THR A 47 6.36 20.12 -9.01
CA THR A 47 6.30 20.38 -7.57
C THR A 47 6.89 21.76 -7.28
N ARG A 48 6.77 22.27 -6.05
CA ARG A 48 7.41 23.53 -5.62
C ARG A 48 8.93 23.43 -5.43
N THR A 49 9.52 22.26 -5.66
CA THR A 49 10.94 21.99 -5.49
C THR A 49 11.59 21.65 -6.82
N GLN A 50 12.81 22.12 -7.04
CA GLN A 50 13.57 21.77 -8.22
C GLN A 50 13.92 20.28 -8.20
N GLY A 51 13.78 19.60 -9.34
CA GLY A 51 14.25 18.22 -9.52
C GLY A 51 15.52 18.13 -10.39
N ARG A 52 15.83 16.94 -10.88
CA ARG A 52 17.04 16.63 -11.67
C ARG A 52 17.08 17.26 -13.07
N ASN A 53 15.94 17.34 -13.76
CA ASN A 53 15.78 18.06 -15.00
C ASN A 53 15.78 19.57 -14.71
N PHE A 54 16.91 20.22 -14.99
CA PHE A 54 17.12 21.66 -14.80
C PHE A 54 16.26 22.55 -15.71
N TYR A 55 15.70 22.00 -16.79
CA TYR A 55 14.80 22.73 -17.68
C TYR A 55 13.37 22.80 -17.15
N SER A 56 12.98 21.87 -16.27
CA SER A 56 11.69 21.99 -15.56
C SER A 56 11.78 23.08 -14.49
N THR A 57 10.73 23.88 -14.36
CA THR A 57 10.67 24.95 -13.36
C THR A 57 9.78 24.55 -12.18
N PRO A 58 10.13 24.90 -10.93
CA PRO A 58 9.27 24.65 -9.78
C PRO A 58 7.94 25.40 -9.93
N LEU A 59 6.86 24.82 -9.40
CA LEU A 59 5.56 25.46 -9.35
C LEU A 59 5.62 26.74 -8.51
N ASN A 60 5.20 27.85 -9.11
CA ASN A 60 4.98 29.09 -8.38
C ASN A 60 3.49 29.26 -8.01
N PRO A 61 3.14 30.05 -6.97
CA PRO A 61 1.76 30.16 -6.49
C PRO A 61 0.74 30.63 -7.55
N GLN A 62 1.14 31.50 -8.49
CA GLN A 62 0.24 31.98 -9.54
C GLN A 62 -0.06 30.86 -10.55
N GLU A 63 0.98 30.16 -11.00
CA GLU A 63 0.87 29.02 -11.92
C GLU A 63 0.06 27.87 -11.28
N THR A 64 0.33 27.55 -10.01
CA THR A 64 -0.45 26.54 -9.27
C THR A 64 -1.93 26.88 -9.25
N ARG A 65 -2.30 28.12 -8.89
CA ARG A 65 -3.72 28.53 -8.88
C ARG A 65 -4.35 28.42 -10.25
N LEU A 66 -3.63 28.77 -11.31
CA LEU A 66 -4.13 28.66 -12.67
C LEU A 66 -4.36 27.19 -13.07
N MET A 67 -3.40 26.32 -12.77
CA MET A 67 -3.48 24.88 -13.06
C MET A 67 -4.60 24.18 -12.28
N VAL A 68 -4.77 24.50 -10.98
CA VAL A 68 -5.86 23.97 -10.14
C VAL A 68 -7.23 24.33 -10.73
N ASN A 69 -7.40 25.57 -11.21
CA ASN A 69 -8.68 26.08 -11.70
C ASN A 69 -8.93 25.84 -13.20
N THR A 70 -8.09 25.07 -13.90
CA THR A 70 -8.26 24.78 -15.32
C THR A 70 -8.66 23.31 -15.52
N SER A 71 -9.88 23.05 -15.97
CA SER A 71 -10.43 21.70 -16.18
C SER A 71 -9.55 20.84 -17.10
N GLU A 72 -9.08 21.42 -18.20
CA GLU A 72 -8.22 20.76 -19.17
C GLU A 72 -6.89 20.26 -18.55
N VAL A 73 -6.32 21.04 -17.62
CA VAL A 73 -5.11 20.66 -16.87
C VAL A 73 -5.42 19.49 -15.95
N GLN A 74 -6.55 19.53 -15.25
CA GLN A 74 -6.98 18.45 -14.35
C GLN A 74 -7.25 17.13 -15.09
N GLN A 75 -7.85 17.20 -16.28
CA GLN A 75 -8.06 16.02 -17.13
C GLN A 75 -6.73 15.39 -17.56
N ARG A 76 -5.75 16.21 -17.97
CA ARG A 76 -4.40 15.72 -18.33
C ARG A 76 -3.63 15.19 -17.13
N LEU A 77 -3.76 15.80 -15.96
CA LEU A 77 -3.17 15.30 -14.71
C LEU A 77 -3.72 13.92 -14.37
N ARG A 78 -5.05 13.73 -14.48
CA ARG A 78 -5.70 12.42 -14.29
C ARG A 78 -5.20 11.38 -15.29
N ARG A 79 -5.08 11.73 -16.58
CA ARG A 79 -4.52 10.84 -17.61
C ARG A 79 -3.05 10.49 -17.33
N ALA A 80 -2.24 11.45 -16.90
CA ALA A 80 -0.85 11.21 -16.51
C ALA A 80 -0.75 10.28 -15.31
N TYR A 81 -1.60 10.47 -14.30
CA TYR A 81 -1.70 9.60 -13.13
C TYR A 81 -2.04 8.17 -13.53
N LYS A 82 -3.08 7.97 -14.36
CA LYS A 82 -3.47 6.65 -14.89
C LYS A 82 -2.34 5.96 -15.64
N MET A 83 -1.65 6.69 -16.51
CA MET A 83 -0.48 6.17 -17.22
C MET A 83 0.60 5.69 -16.24
N MET A 84 0.89 6.48 -15.21
CA MET A 84 1.89 6.09 -14.20
C MET A 84 1.44 4.91 -13.34
N LEU A 85 0.15 4.80 -13.00
CA LEU A 85 -0.37 3.62 -12.31
C LEU A 85 -0.15 2.35 -13.13
N LYS A 86 -0.50 2.36 -14.44
CA LYS A 86 -0.23 1.23 -15.35
C LYS A 86 1.25 0.87 -15.36
N PHE A 87 2.12 1.87 -15.45
CA PHE A 87 3.57 1.70 -15.38
C PHE A 87 4.04 1.11 -14.05
N PHE A 88 3.33 1.33 -12.94
CA PHE A 88 3.64 0.69 -11.64
C PHE A 88 2.95 -0.67 -11.44
N GLY A 89 2.15 -1.15 -12.39
CA GLY A 89 1.38 -2.40 -12.25
C GLY A 89 0.13 -2.24 -11.39
N VAL A 90 -0.45 -1.04 -11.40
CA VAL A 90 -1.62 -0.65 -10.61
C VAL A 90 -2.72 -0.19 -11.56
N LYS A 91 -3.98 -0.48 -11.23
CA LYS A 91 -5.15 0.02 -11.95
C LYS A 91 -6.19 0.57 -10.98
N ILE A 92 -7.07 1.43 -11.48
CA ILE A 92 -8.18 2.01 -10.72
C ILE A 92 -9.34 1.01 -10.70
N VAL A 93 -10.03 0.91 -9.56
CA VAL A 93 -11.23 0.06 -9.41
C VAL A 93 -12.47 0.85 -9.84
N GLY A 94 -13.37 0.21 -10.60
CA GLY A 94 -14.73 0.72 -10.83
C GLY A 94 -14.81 2.03 -11.61
N GLU A 95 -14.02 2.16 -12.68
CA GLU A 95 -14.00 3.37 -13.51
C GLU A 95 -15.32 3.57 -14.27
N GLU A 96 -16.16 4.45 -13.75
CA GLU A 96 -17.23 5.12 -14.50
C GLU A 96 -16.89 6.60 -14.63
N GLU A 97 -17.29 7.23 -15.74
CA GLU A 97 -17.23 8.70 -15.85
C GLU A 97 -18.01 9.30 -14.67
N ASP A 98 -17.42 10.30 -14.01
CA ASP A 98 -17.94 11.02 -12.83
C ASP A 98 -17.87 10.34 -11.45
N LYS A 99 -17.30 9.14 -11.29
CA LYS A 99 -17.03 8.57 -9.95
C LYS A 99 -15.67 8.97 -9.40
N GLU A 100 -15.65 9.35 -8.12
CA GLU A 100 -14.42 9.59 -7.36
C GLU A 100 -13.59 8.30 -7.31
N ILE A 101 -12.26 8.42 -7.51
CA ILE A 101 -11.37 7.25 -7.46
C ILE A 101 -11.16 6.90 -5.99
N THR A 102 -11.94 5.94 -5.48
CA THR A 102 -11.90 5.55 -4.07
C THR A 102 -10.88 4.43 -3.80
N GLU A 103 -10.51 3.64 -4.81
CA GLU A 103 -9.60 2.50 -4.63
C GLU A 103 -8.77 2.19 -5.88
N VAL A 104 -7.57 1.64 -5.65
CA VAL A 104 -6.69 1.09 -6.69
C VAL A 104 -6.29 -0.34 -6.34
N GLU A 105 -6.11 -1.18 -7.35
CA GLU A 105 -5.73 -2.58 -7.20
C GLU A 105 -4.60 -2.97 -8.15
N ARG A 106 -4.13 -4.21 -8.05
CA ARG A 106 -3.10 -4.74 -8.95
C ARG A 106 -3.64 -4.83 -10.38
N ALA A 107 -2.87 -4.33 -11.35
CA ALA A 107 -3.13 -4.59 -12.75
C ALA A 107 -2.74 -6.03 -13.12
N GLU A 108 -3.19 -6.51 -14.28
CA GLU A 108 -2.94 -7.87 -14.76
C GLU A 108 -1.43 -8.16 -14.89
N ASN A 109 -0.64 -7.14 -15.25
CA ASN A 109 0.81 -7.20 -15.41
C ASN A 109 1.60 -6.87 -14.13
N PHE A 110 0.97 -6.79 -12.94
CA PHE A 110 1.62 -6.29 -11.73
C PHE A 110 2.94 -7.00 -11.39
N ALA A 111 3.06 -8.31 -11.68
CA ALA A 111 4.24 -9.09 -11.32
C ALA A 111 5.52 -8.54 -11.98
N SER A 112 5.50 -8.31 -13.29
CA SER A 112 6.65 -7.77 -14.03
C SER A 112 6.91 -6.30 -13.67
N ARG A 113 5.85 -5.52 -13.40
CA ARG A 113 6.00 -4.12 -12.98
C ARG A 113 6.57 -4.00 -11.56
N PHE A 114 6.23 -4.90 -10.65
CA PHE A 114 6.78 -4.93 -9.28
C PHE A 114 8.24 -5.37 -9.26
N GLU A 115 8.62 -6.29 -10.15
CA GLU A 115 10.02 -6.63 -10.38
C GLU A 115 10.81 -5.40 -10.84
N ASN A 116 10.29 -4.65 -11.81
CA ASN A 116 10.87 -3.38 -12.23
C ASN A 116 11.01 -2.38 -11.06
N LEU A 117 9.97 -2.18 -10.23
CA LEU A 117 10.06 -1.33 -9.03
C LEU A 117 11.14 -1.77 -8.04
N THR A 118 11.39 -3.07 -7.96
CA THR A 118 12.40 -3.67 -7.06
C THR A 118 13.82 -3.50 -7.59
N ILE A 119 14.00 -3.57 -8.90
CA ILE A 119 15.28 -3.42 -9.60
C ILE A 119 15.66 -1.93 -9.72
N ASN A 120 14.69 -1.06 -9.95
CA ASN A 120 14.88 0.35 -10.25
C ASN A 120 14.40 1.26 -9.11
N PRO A 121 15.20 1.44 -8.04
CA PRO A 121 14.76 2.14 -6.83
C PRO A 121 14.48 3.64 -7.05
N HIS A 122 14.94 4.22 -8.15
CA HIS A 122 14.64 5.60 -8.51
C HIS A 122 13.13 5.80 -8.78
N ASN A 123 12.38 4.73 -9.07
CA ASN A 123 10.91 4.79 -9.16
C ASN A 123 10.26 5.18 -7.84
N ASN A 124 10.90 4.95 -6.69
CA ASN A 124 10.43 5.52 -5.42
C ASN A 124 10.42 7.05 -5.45
N LEU A 125 11.44 7.69 -6.05
CA LEU A 125 11.49 9.15 -6.20
C LEU A 125 10.40 9.65 -7.15
N ARG A 126 10.08 8.88 -8.20
CA ARG A 126 8.97 9.19 -9.12
C ARG A 126 7.63 9.13 -8.41
N ILE A 127 7.37 8.07 -7.63
CA ILE A 127 6.13 7.92 -6.84
C ILE A 127 5.99 9.08 -5.84
N THR A 128 7.04 9.39 -5.08
CA THR A 128 7.04 10.54 -4.15
C THR A 128 6.72 11.86 -4.87
N ARG A 129 7.31 12.07 -6.05
CA ARG A 129 7.05 13.28 -6.85
C ARG A 129 5.60 13.36 -7.32
N ILE A 130 5.05 12.25 -7.79
CA ILE A 130 3.64 12.15 -8.18
C ILE A 130 2.76 12.53 -6.98
N LEU A 131 2.98 11.92 -5.82
CA LEU A 131 2.22 12.23 -4.61
C LEU A 131 2.28 13.72 -4.25
N HIS A 132 3.47 14.34 -4.23
CA HIS A 132 3.56 15.78 -3.99
C HIS A 132 2.83 16.62 -5.03
N SER A 133 2.97 16.29 -6.32
CA SER A 133 2.34 17.04 -7.40
C SER A 133 0.81 16.98 -7.34
N LEU A 134 0.26 15.80 -7.02
CA LEU A 134 -1.17 15.61 -6.79
C LEU A 134 -1.70 16.54 -5.69
N GLY A 135 -1.02 16.59 -4.54
CA GLY A 135 -1.39 17.51 -3.46
C GLY A 135 -1.18 18.99 -3.82
N GLU A 136 -0.20 19.34 -4.64
CA GLU A 136 -0.01 20.73 -5.06
C GLU A 136 -1.02 21.21 -6.10
N LEU A 137 -1.54 20.30 -6.91
CA LEU A 137 -2.46 20.60 -8.01
C LEU A 137 -3.93 20.32 -7.68
N GLY A 138 -4.25 20.11 -6.40
CA GLY A 138 -5.63 19.98 -5.92
C GLY A 138 -6.28 18.62 -6.21
N ALA A 139 -5.46 17.59 -6.42
CA ALA A 139 -5.86 16.23 -6.74
C ALA A 139 -5.54 15.28 -5.56
N GLU A 140 -5.85 15.74 -4.35
CA GLU A 140 -5.53 15.08 -3.07
C GLU A 140 -6.22 13.72 -2.94
N GLU A 141 -7.37 13.54 -3.59
CA GLU A 141 -8.19 12.33 -3.57
C GLU A 141 -7.43 11.07 -4.05
N TYR A 142 -6.39 11.23 -4.88
CA TYR A 142 -5.59 10.12 -5.39
C TYR A 142 -4.44 9.69 -4.47
N GLN A 143 -4.11 10.50 -3.46
CA GLN A 143 -2.93 10.25 -2.62
C GLN A 143 -3.16 9.05 -1.69
N VAL A 144 -4.25 9.07 -0.93
CA VAL A 144 -4.55 8.04 0.09
C VAL A 144 -4.73 6.65 -0.52
N PRO A 145 -5.50 6.45 -1.61
CA PRO A 145 -5.63 5.14 -2.24
C PRO A 145 -4.29 4.57 -2.69
N LEU A 146 -3.44 5.40 -3.32
CA LEU A 146 -2.13 4.95 -3.81
C LEU A 146 -1.17 4.61 -2.68
N VAL A 147 -1.07 5.45 -1.65
CA VAL A 147 -0.17 5.18 -0.52
C VAL A 147 -0.64 3.95 0.23
N THR A 148 -1.96 3.81 0.48
CA THR A 148 -2.54 2.63 1.11
C THR A 148 -2.23 1.36 0.33
N PHE A 149 -2.37 1.39 -1.00
CA PHE A 149 -2.02 0.27 -1.87
C PHE A 149 -0.56 -0.18 -1.66
N PHE A 150 0.39 0.75 -1.75
CA PHE A 150 1.80 0.40 -1.54
C PHE A 150 2.06 -0.09 -0.11
N LEU A 151 1.44 0.51 0.91
CA LEU A 151 1.59 0.05 2.30
C LEU A 151 1.08 -1.39 2.47
N LYS A 152 -0.05 -1.76 1.84
CA LYS A 152 -0.54 -3.16 1.81
C LYS A 152 0.48 -4.08 1.14
N GLU A 153 0.98 -3.71 -0.04
CA GLU A 153 1.94 -4.53 -0.79
C GLU A 153 3.28 -4.72 -0.06
N ILE A 154 3.70 -3.70 0.69
CA ILE A 154 4.97 -3.66 1.42
C ILE A 154 4.85 -4.39 2.77
N LEU A 155 3.89 -4.00 3.61
CA LEU A 155 3.83 -4.40 5.02
C LEU A 155 3.00 -5.66 5.24
N ILE A 156 2.00 -5.90 4.40
CA ILE A 156 1.07 -7.03 4.56
C ILE A 156 1.43 -8.18 3.61
N LYS A 157 1.66 -7.87 2.33
CA LYS A 157 1.93 -8.88 1.29
C LYS A 157 3.42 -9.17 1.11
N ASN A 158 4.29 -8.35 1.70
CA ASN A 158 5.76 -8.45 1.61
C ASN A 158 6.28 -8.61 0.16
N ARG A 159 5.63 -7.95 -0.81
CA ARG A 159 6.01 -8.03 -2.24
C ARG A 159 7.04 -6.98 -2.65
N LEU A 160 7.05 -5.84 -1.95
CA LEU A 160 7.93 -4.70 -2.25
C LEU A 160 8.79 -4.30 -1.02
N PRO A 161 9.49 -5.24 -0.35
CA PRO A 161 10.20 -4.93 0.90
C PRO A 161 11.26 -3.84 0.75
N ARG A 162 11.87 -3.69 -0.43
CA ARG A 162 12.85 -2.63 -0.73
C ARG A 162 12.25 -1.22 -0.69
N MET A 163 10.94 -1.09 -0.87
CA MET A 163 10.24 0.19 -0.84
C MET A 163 9.84 0.60 0.58
N LYS A 164 9.99 -0.28 1.58
CA LYS A 164 9.54 -0.06 2.98
C LYS A 164 10.03 1.26 3.56
N LYS A 165 11.34 1.54 3.46
CA LYS A 165 11.92 2.80 3.94
C LYS A 165 11.38 4.03 3.19
N SER A 166 11.20 3.93 1.87
CA SER A 166 10.67 5.03 1.06
C SER A 166 9.20 5.31 1.36
N ALA A 167 8.40 4.27 1.60
CA ALA A 167 7.01 4.43 1.98
C ALA A 167 6.86 5.22 3.27
N MET A 168 7.66 4.89 4.29
CA MET A 168 7.62 5.60 5.57
C MET A 168 8.20 7.02 5.48
N ASN A 169 9.35 7.18 4.83
CA ASN A 169 10.08 8.46 4.82
C ASN A 169 9.52 9.48 3.83
N PHE A 170 8.84 9.03 2.76
CA PHE A 170 8.51 9.89 1.64
C PHE A 170 7.07 9.76 1.16
N PHE A 171 6.49 8.55 1.12
CA PHE A 171 5.12 8.41 0.57
C PHE A 171 4.08 8.93 1.56
N ILE A 172 4.13 8.49 2.82
CA ILE A 172 3.22 9.00 3.87
C ILE A 172 3.38 10.51 4.04
N PRO A 173 4.60 11.09 4.19
CA PRO A 173 4.75 12.53 4.35
C PRO A 173 4.33 13.37 3.13
N ALA A 174 4.26 12.78 1.93
CA ALA A 174 3.82 13.49 0.73
C ALA A 174 2.30 13.71 0.66
N VAL A 175 1.51 12.94 1.41
CA VAL A 175 0.05 13.13 1.51
C VAL A 175 -0.23 14.50 2.13
N ARG A 176 -1.13 15.27 1.53
CA ARG A 176 -1.33 16.69 1.86
C ARG A 176 -2.18 16.91 3.11
N ASP A 177 -3.26 16.15 3.26
CA ASP A 177 -4.11 16.24 4.44
C ASP A 177 -3.39 15.66 5.67
N SER A 178 -3.43 16.39 6.79
CA SER A 178 -2.74 15.99 8.01
C SER A 178 -3.39 14.80 8.70
N GLN A 179 -4.72 14.70 8.62
CA GLN A 179 -5.45 13.61 9.24
C GLN A 179 -5.22 12.32 8.45
N ASP A 180 -5.24 12.37 7.13
CA ASP A 180 -4.96 11.22 6.27
C ASP A 180 -3.51 10.74 6.43
N ARG A 181 -2.54 11.66 6.59
CA ARG A 181 -1.16 11.29 6.97
C ARG A 181 -1.13 10.50 8.28
N GLN A 182 -1.88 10.95 9.28
CA GLN A 182 -1.91 10.30 10.58
C GLN A 182 -2.61 8.93 10.51
N ASP A 183 -3.68 8.81 9.73
CA ASP A 183 -4.36 7.55 9.45
C ASP A 183 -3.42 6.54 8.75
N LEU A 184 -2.68 7.00 7.74
CA LEU A 184 -1.69 6.18 7.04
C LEU A 184 -0.50 5.80 7.93
N LEU A 185 -0.07 6.70 8.82
CA LEU A 185 0.99 6.43 9.78
C LEU A 185 0.54 5.40 10.82
N PHE A 186 -0.71 5.49 11.29
CA PHE A 186 -1.32 4.48 12.14
C PHE A 186 -1.40 3.13 11.42
N PHE A 187 -1.87 3.10 10.16
CA PHE A 187 -1.88 1.88 9.35
C PHE A 187 -0.46 1.30 9.21
N ALA A 188 0.52 2.14 8.88
CA ALA A 188 1.89 1.71 8.73
C ALA A 188 2.42 1.12 10.04
N TRP A 189 2.32 1.85 11.15
CA TRP A 189 2.69 1.37 12.48
C TRP A 189 2.04 0.04 12.80
N ARG A 190 0.73 -0.08 12.56
CA ARG A 190 -0.08 -1.27 12.84
C ARG A 190 0.43 -2.53 12.15
N TYR A 191 0.93 -2.42 10.92
CA TYR A 191 1.40 -3.55 10.11
C TYR A 191 2.93 -3.63 9.97
N TYR A 192 3.67 -2.71 10.58
CA TYR A 192 5.13 -2.72 10.54
C TYR A 192 5.70 -3.82 11.44
N PHE A 193 6.55 -4.66 10.86
CA PHE A 193 7.30 -5.70 11.58
C PHE A 193 8.81 -5.63 11.28
N PRO A 194 9.70 -5.80 12.27
CA PRO A 194 9.39 -5.89 13.71
C PRO A 194 8.90 -4.55 14.28
N LYS A 195 8.07 -4.60 15.33
CA LYS A 195 7.36 -3.41 15.82
C LYS A 195 8.32 -2.38 16.40
N GLU A 196 9.37 -2.86 17.04
CA GLU A 196 10.40 -2.08 17.74
C GLU A 196 11.23 -1.22 16.78
N GLU A 197 11.30 -1.59 15.50
CA GLU A 197 11.98 -0.82 14.45
C GLU A 197 11.13 0.32 13.89
N PHE A 198 9.87 0.45 14.30
CA PHE A 198 9.04 1.55 13.86
C PHE A 198 9.40 2.83 14.61
N ILE A 199 10.01 3.79 13.90
CA ILE A 199 10.52 5.06 14.46
C ILE A 199 9.73 6.30 14.02
N TRP A 200 8.68 6.14 13.22
CA TRP A 200 7.96 7.26 12.58
C TRP A 200 6.82 7.84 13.42
N GLY A 201 6.71 7.47 14.69
CA GLY A 201 5.73 8.03 15.62
C GLY A 201 5.82 7.42 17.00
N ASN A 202 5.11 8.02 17.96
CA ASN A 202 5.05 7.52 19.32
C ASN A 202 4.13 6.30 19.41
N HIS A 203 4.67 5.17 19.88
CA HIS A 203 3.92 3.91 19.99
C HIS A 203 2.68 4.02 20.90
N GLY A 204 2.76 4.75 22.01
CA GLY A 204 1.64 4.90 22.94
C GLY A 204 0.54 5.84 22.43
N GLU A 205 0.89 6.82 21.60
CA GLU A 205 -0.10 7.67 20.91
C GLU A 205 -0.79 6.89 19.79
N LEU A 206 -0.02 6.18 18.97
CA LEU A 206 -0.54 5.38 17.87
C LEU A 206 -1.42 4.22 18.37
N ALA A 207 -1.10 3.62 19.53
CA ALA A 207 -1.92 2.58 20.14
C ALA A 207 -3.31 3.08 20.59
N ARG A 208 -3.43 4.37 20.92
CA ARG A 208 -4.70 4.99 21.36
C ARG A 208 -5.41 5.74 20.24
N TYR A 209 -4.79 5.84 19.07
CA TYR A 209 -5.30 6.58 17.94
C TYR A 209 -6.52 5.88 17.31
N LYS A 210 -7.56 6.65 17.00
CA LYS A 210 -8.78 6.17 16.34
C LYS A 210 -8.81 6.71 14.91
N PRO A 211 -8.50 5.87 13.90
CA PRO A 211 -8.46 6.32 12.51
C PRO A 211 -9.88 6.54 11.96
N LYS A 212 -9.99 7.26 10.82
CA LYS A 212 -11.25 7.32 10.06
C LYS A 212 -11.75 5.91 9.68
N PRO A 213 -13.08 5.68 9.57
CA PRO A 213 -13.65 4.37 9.24
C PRO A 213 -13.07 3.73 7.97
N VAL A 214 -12.72 4.54 6.97
CA VAL A 214 -12.13 4.09 5.69
C VAL A 214 -10.78 3.38 5.90
N VAL A 215 -10.01 3.77 6.90
CA VAL A 215 -8.71 3.13 7.23
C VAL A 215 -8.88 1.99 8.24
N ALA A 216 -9.89 2.06 9.12
CA ALA A 216 -10.30 0.94 9.96
C ALA A 216 -10.87 -0.24 9.16
N ALA A 217 -11.46 0.02 7.98
CA ALA A 217 -12.02 -0.98 7.07
C ALA A 217 -10.98 -1.86 6.34
N LEU A 218 -9.68 -1.66 6.58
CA LEU A 218 -8.59 -2.36 5.89
C LEU A 218 -8.18 -3.70 6.52
N LEU A 219 -9.01 -4.25 7.40
CA LEU A 219 -9.08 -5.69 7.66
C LEU A 219 -9.55 -6.39 6.35
N PRO A 220 -9.28 -7.69 6.14
CA PRO A 220 -9.73 -8.40 4.93
C PRO A 220 -11.24 -8.26 4.65
N ARG A 221 -12.04 -7.90 5.67
CA ARG A 221 -13.36 -7.25 5.61
C ARG A 221 -13.55 -6.36 6.86
N PRO A 222 -14.26 -5.21 6.79
CA PRO A 222 -14.58 -4.42 7.98
C PRO A 222 -15.40 -5.24 8.98
N LEU A 223 -15.16 -5.03 10.29
CA LEU A 223 -15.88 -5.72 11.37
C LEU A 223 -17.41 -5.60 11.26
N SER A 224 -17.90 -4.50 10.69
CA SER A 224 -19.32 -4.24 10.42
C SER A 224 -19.97 -5.20 9.42
N GLU A 225 -19.20 -5.91 8.61
CA GLU A 225 -19.71 -6.95 7.70
C GLU A 225 -19.87 -8.31 8.37
N TRP A 226 -19.44 -8.45 9.63
CA TRP A 226 -19.51 -9.69 10.37
C TRP A 226 -20.52 -9.59 11.52
N THR A 227 -21.40 -10.57 11.63
CA THR A 227 -22.37 -10.65 12.71
C THR A 227 -21.86 -11.62 13.79
N PRO A 228 -21.62 -11.16 15.03
CA PRO A 228 -21.15 -12.04 16.09
C PRO A 228 -22.26 -12.96 16.58
N VAL A 229 -22.00 -14.27 16.58
CA VAL A 229 -22.92 -15.28 17.15
C VAL A 229 -22.18 -16.09 18.19
N TYR A 230 -22.35 -15.72 19.46
CA TYR A 230 -21.79 -16.43 20.60
C TYR A 230 -22.68 -17.61 21.00
N SER A 231 -22.08 -18.78 21.21
CA SER A 231 -22.75 -19.95 21.78
C SER A 231 -23.15 -19.73 23.23
N GLU A 232 -24.08 -20.54 23.75
CA GLU A 232 -24.48 -20.48 25.16
C GLU A 232 -23.31 -20.73 26.13
N LYS A 233 -22.36 -21.58 25.72
CA LYS A 233 -21.12 -21.79 26.47
C LYS A 233 -20.29 -20.50 26.51
N GLU A 234 -20.19 -19.79 25.39
CA GLU A 234 -19.47 -18.52 25.30
C GLU A 234 -20.12 -17.44 26.14
N LYS A 235 -21.42 -17.25 26.00
CA LYS A 235 -22.18 -16.27 26.81
C LYS A 235 -21.97 -16.50 28.31
N LYS A 236 -21.95 -17.76 28.76
CA LYS A 236 -21.77 -18.13 30.17
C LYS A 236 -20.41 -17.73 30.75
N TRP A 237 -19.31 -17.88 30.02
CA TRP A 237 -18.01 -17.43 30.55
C TRP A 237 -17.81 -15.93 30.32
N LEU A 238 -18.40 -15.35 29.26
CA LEU A 238 -18.35 -13.91 29.02
C LEU A 238 -19.07 -13.10 30.10
N THR A 239 -20.06 -13.66 30.81
CA THR A 239 -20.66 -13.00 31.99
C THR A 239 -19.72 -12.88 33.19
N GLU A 240 -18.64 -13.66 33.22
CA GLU A 240 -17.63 -13.65 34.30
C GLU A 240 -16.42 -12.77 33.94
N GLU A 241 -16.30 -12.32 32.70
CA GLU A 241 -15.19 -11.49 32.22
C GLU A 241 -15.49 -9.98 32.36
N PRO A 242 -14.49 -9.16 32.72
CA PRO A 242 -14.64 -7.71 32.73
C PRO A 242 -14.80 -7.18 31.30
N GLY A 243 -16.01 -6.73 30.98
CA GLY A 243 -16.39 -6.27 29.64
C GLY A 243 -17.90 -6.12 29.48
N GLY A 244 -18.35 -5.95 28.24
CA GLY A 244 -19.77 -5.85 27.91
C GLY A 244 -20.05 -6.00 26.42
N TYR A 245 -21.32 -6.22 26.08
CA TYR A 245 -21.78 -6.24 24.70
C TYR A 245 -22.00 -4.81 24.20
N GLY A 246 -21.42 -4.49 23.04
CA GLY A 246 -21.72 -3.26 22.29
C GLY A 246 -23.09 -3.32 21.62
N GLU A 247 -23.55 -2.18 21.10
CA GLU A 247 -24.81 -2.08 20.34
C GLU A 247 -24.79 -2.91 19.05
N ASP A 248 -23.59 -3.21 18.56
CA ASP A 248 -23.31 -4.06 17.39
C ASP A 248 -23.24 -5.57 17.72
N GLY A 249 -23.50 -5.93 18.99
CA GLY A 249 -23.56 -7.31 19.47
C GLY A 249 -22.21 -7.95 19.78
N TRP A 250 -21.09 -7.23 19.60
CA TRP A 250 -19.76 -7.74 19.92
C TRP A 250 -19.46 -7.61 21.41
N PHE A 251 -18.88 -8.65 22.02
CA PHE A 251 -18.37 -8.54 23.38
C PHE A 251 -16.99 -7.89 23.38
N GLN A 252 -16.87 -6.76 24.06
CA GLN A 252 -15.63 -6.02 24.23
C GLN A 252 -15.12 -6.18 25.66
N MET A 253 -13.87 -6.64 25.80
CA MET A 253 -13.18 -6.75 27.08
C MET A 253 -12.72 -5.37 27.57
N GLU A 254 -12.45 -5.23 28.87
CA GLU A 254 -11.98 -3.98 29.49
C GLU A 254 -10.67 -3.44 28.87
N ASN A 255 -9.80 -4.33 28.39
CA ASN A 255 -8.55 -3.95 27.69
C ASN A 255 -8.77 -3.49 26.23
N GLY A 256 -10.02 -3.42 25.78
CA GLY A 256 -10.41 -2.96 24.45
C GLY A 256 -10.42 -4.02 23.35
N ARG A 257 -10.04 -5.28 23.66
CA ARG A 257 -10.10 -6.40 22.69
C ARG A 257 -11.52 -6.90 22.51
N ILE A 258 -11.85 -7.32 21.30
CA ILE A 258 -13.13 -7.95 20.95
C ILE A 258 -13.00 -9.46 21.09
N VAL A 259 -13.94 -10.12 21.77
CA VAL A 259 -13.97 -11.59 21.80
C VAL A 259 -14.51 -12.09 20.46
N LEU A 260 -13.71 -12.86 19.74
CA LEU A 260 -14.16 -13.49 18.51
C LEU A 260 -14.93 -14.78 18.80
N PRO A 261 -16.18 -14.92 18.31
CA PRO A 261 -16.91 -16.16 18.44
C PRO A 261 -16.17 -17.33 17.79
N ALA A 262 -16.22 -18.51 18.40
CA ALA A 262 -15.55 -19.72 17.91
C ALA A 262 -16.01 -20.14 16.50
N THR A 263 -17.24 -19.79 16.11
CA THR A 263 -17.79 -20.02 14.77
C THR A 263 -17.11 -19.16 13.71
N LEU A 264 -16.74 -17.93 14.07
CA LEU A 264 -16.20 -16.93 13.16
C LEU A 264 -14.67 -16.91 13.11
N ALA A 265 -14.02 -17.24 14.23
CA ALA A 265 -12.57 -17.22 14.34
C ALA A 265 -11.84 -17.99 13.21
N PRO A 266 -12.27 -19.22 12.82
CA PRO A 266 -11.64 -19.93 11.72
C PRO A 266 -11.79 -19.24 10.36
N GLU A 267 -12.91 -18.57 10.12
CA GLU A 267 -13.15 -17.83 8.88
C GLU A 267 -12.26 -16.60 8.78
N ILE A 268 -12.13 -15.84 9.86
CA ILE A 268 -11.26 -14.66 9.90
C ILE A 268 -9.79 -15.06 9.77
N VAL A 269 -9.34 -16.12 10.47
CA VAL A 269 -7.96 -16.62 10.35
C VAL A 269 -7.70 -17.12 8.92
N ARG A 270 -8.64 -17.84 8.30
CA ARG A 270 -8.53 -18.26 6.90
C ARG A 270 -8.53 -17.09 5.94
N ALA A 271 -9.38 -16.09 6.12
CA ALA A 271 -9.43 -14.90 5.27
C ALA A 271 -8.13 -14.11 5.37
N LEU A 272 -7.60 -13.93 6.59
CA LEU A 272 -6.32 -13.30 6.82
C LEU A 272 -5.19 -14.07 6.13
N HIS A 273 -5.12 -15.39 6.34
CA HIS A 273 -4.13 -16.26 5.71
C HIS A 273 -4.23 -16.26 4.18
N ALA A 274 -5.43 -16.40 3.61
CA ALA A 274 -5.63 -16.40 2.16
C ALA A 274 -5.20 -15.07 1.54
N SER A 275 -5.38 -13.96 2.28
CA SER A 275 -4.97 -12.66 1.80
C SER A 275 -3.44 -12.46 1.88
N THR A 276 -2.77 -12.94 2.93
CA THR A 276 -1.35 -12.60 3.20
C THR A 276 -0.36 -13.73 2.94
N HIS A 277 -0.84 -14.98 2.93
CA HIS A 277 -0.03 -16.19 3.10
C HIS A 277 0.91 -16.15 4.31
N GLY A 278 0.59 -15.31 5.31
CA GLY A 278 1.36 -15.16 6.54
C GLY A 278 1.42 -16.46 7.34
N GLY A 279 2.59 -16.73 7.91
CA GLY A 279 2.80 -17.83 8.84
C GLY A 279 2.13 -17.60 10.20
N ARG A 280 2.25 -18.58 11.10
CA ARG A 280 1.64 -18.58 12.44
C ARG A 280 1.87 -17.25 13.19
N GLU A 281 3.14 -16.85 13.33
CA GLU A 281 3.56 -15.69 14.13
C GLU A 281 2.99 -14.37 13.60
N MET A 282 2.97 -14.20 12.28
CA MET A 282 2.42 -12.98 11.67
C MET A 282 0.90 -12.88 11.89
N MET A 283 0.18 -13.99 11.76
CA MET A 283 -1.28 -13.99 11.98
C MET A 283 -1.63 -13.77 13.45
N GLU A 284 -0.89 -14.38 14.39
CA GLU A 284 -1.04 -14.12 15.83
C GLU A 284 -0.83 -12.64 16.15
N GLN A 285 0.30 -12.05 15.73
CA GLN A 285 0.59 -10.64 15.96
C GLN A 285 -0.43 -9.69 15.31
N GLN A 286 -1.04 -10.10 14.20
CA GLN A 286 -2.07 -9.31 13.55
C GLN A 286 -3.42 -9.38 14.29
N LEU A 287 -3.79 -10.53 14.84
CA LEU A 287 -5.11 -10.75 15.46
C LEU A 287 -5.12 -10.46 16.96
N GLU A 288 -4.09 -10.84 17.71
CA GLU A 288 -4.05 -10.72 19.18
C GLU A 288 -4.32 -9.32 19.73
N PRO A 289 -3.80 -8.22 19.15
CA PRO A 289 -4.04 -6.89 19.72
C PRO A 289 -5.50 -6.42 19.64
N HIS A 290 -6.31 -7.06 18.78
CA HIS A 290 -7.68 -6.64 18.48
C HIS A 290 -8.70 -7.65 18.97
N PHE A 291 -8.32 -8.93 18.91
CA PHE A 291 -9.22 -10.02 19.17
C PHE A 291 -8.70 -10.93 20.25
N TYR A 292 -9.61 -11.34 21.14
CA TYR A 292 -9.42 -12.53 21.93
C TYR A 292 -10.00 -13.73 21.18
N VAL A 293 -9.14 -14.67 20.79
CA VAL A 293 -9.52 -15.91 20.11
C VAL A 293 -8.99 -17.10 20.93
N PRO A 294 -9.87 -17.90 21.54
CA PRO A 294 -9.45 -19.15 22.18
C PRO A 294 -8.67 -20.03 21.20
N GLY A 295 -7.43 -20.40 21.55
CA GLY A 295 -6.61 -21.28 20.73
C GLY A 295 -6.09 -20.67 19.43
N LEU A 296 -5.99 -19.33 19.35
CA LEU A 296 -5.50 -18.60 18.16
C LEU A 296 -4.23 -19.21 17.56
N SER A 297 -3.25 -19.51 18.41
CA SER A 297 -1.95 -20.01 17.96
C SER A 297 -2.05 -21.34 17.20
N ALA A 298 -2.83 -22.28 17.73
CA ALA A 298 -3.07 -23.55 17.09
C ALA A 298 -3.82 -23.38 15.76
N MET A 299 -4.79 -22.46 15.72
CA MET A 299 -5.59 -22.17 14.53
C MET A 299 -4.76 -21.53 13.41
N CYS A 300 -3.91 -20.56 13.74
CA CYS A 300 -2.96 -19.94 12.82
C CYS A 300 -1.97 -20.98 12.26
N LYS A 301 -1.42 -21.84 13.12
CA LYS A 301 -0.52 -22.92 12.71
C LYS A 301 -1.20 -23.90 11.75
N ALA A 302 -2.38 -24.38 12.09
CA ALA A 302 -3.13 -25.34 11.27
C ALA A 302 -3.47 -24.74 9.89
N THR A 303 -3.93 -23.49 9.86
CA THR A 303 -4.29 -22.80 8.61
C THR A 303 -3.09 -22.66 7.67
N ALA A 304 -1.93 -22.27 8.20
CA ALA A 304 -0.71 -22.17 7.40
C ALA A 304 -0.20 -23.54 6.91
N GLN A 305 -0.29 -24.58 7.74
CA GLN A 305 0.12 -25.95 7.37
C GLN A 305 -0.76 -26.58 6.29
N GLN A 306 -2.05 -26.24 6.27
CA GLN A 306 -3.01 -26.75 5.29
C GLN A 306 -2.96 -26.00 3.95
N CYS A 307 -2.16 -24.94 3.83
CA CYS A 307 -2.11 -24.11 2.64
C CYS A 307 -1.19 -24.70 1.56
N VAL A 308 -1.80 -25.10 0.43
CA VAL A 308 -1.08 -25.64 -0.74
C VAL A 308 -0.09 -24.62 -1.33
N THR A 309 -0.45 -23.34 -1.34
CA THR A 309 0.42 -22.26 -1.86
C THR A 309 1.65 -22.07 -1.00
N CYS A 310 1.50 -22.05 0.33
CA CYS A 310 2.63 -21.96 1.25
C CYS A 310 3.50 -23.22 1.18
N ALA A 311 2.90 -24.41 1.09
CA ALA A 311 3.64 -25.68 0.99
C ALA A 311 4.54 -25.76 -0.26
N LYS A 312 4.12 -25.16 -1.39
CA LYS A 312 4.92 -25.11 -2.62
C LYS A 312 6.11 -24.15 -2.55
N ASN A 313 6.00 -23.10 -1.73
CA ASN A 313 6.97 -21.99 -1.70
C ASN A 313 7.86 -21.99 -0.45
N ASN A 314 7.66 -22.91 0.51
CA ASN A 314 8.49 -23.01 1.70
C ASN A 314 9.75 -23.85 1.41
N PRO A 315 10.97 -23.33 1.63
CA PRO A 315 12.18 -24.15 1.50
C PRO A 315 12.11 -25.31 2.49
N ARG A 316 12.29 -26.54 1.98
CA ARG A 316 12.16 -27.80 2.72
C ARG A 316 12.82 -27.72 4.11
N THR A 317 12.02 -27.88 5.16
CA THR A 317 12.51 -28.29 6.49
C THR A 317 12.83 -29.79 6.47
N GLY A 318 13.85 -30.17 5.71
CA GLY A 318 14.55 -31.43 5.90
C GLY A 318 15.58 -31.29 7.02
N PRO A 319 16.00 -32.39 7.69
CA PRO A 319 17.11 -32.33 8.61
C PRO A 319 18.33 -31.70 7.91
N SER A 320 18.91 -30.68 8.54
CA SER A 320 20.10 -29.99 8.05
C SER A 320 21.20 -30.99 7.70
N GLN A 321 21.75 -30.90 6.49
CA GLN A 321 22.90 -31.72 6.13
C GLN A 321 24.06 -31.43 7.09
N PRO A 322 24.78 -32.46 7.56
CA PRO A 322 25.91 -32.25 8.46
C PRO A 322 26.96 -31.35 7.79
N PRO A 323 27.59 -30.44 8.55
CA PRO A 323 28.54 -29.49 8.00
C PRO A 323 29.79 -30.24 7.50
N GLY A 324 30.09 -30.10 6.21
CA GLY A 324 31.37 -30.49 5.63
C GLY A 324 31.28 -31.48 4.48
N LYS A 325 31.19 -30.94 3.26
CA LYS A 325 31.94 -31.35 2.06
C LYS A 325 31.50 -30.45 0.90
N GLN A 326 32.36 -29.51 0.51
CA GLN A 326 32.19 -28.80 -0.75
C GLN A 326 32.27 -29.83 -1.90
N PRO A 327 31.35 -29.82 -2.88
CA PRO A 327 31.50 -30.61 -4.09
C PRO A 327 32.73 -30.13 -4.84
N ILE A 328 33.69 -31.03 -5.05
CA ILE A 328 34.83 -30.79 -5.94
C ILE A 328 34.26 -30.68 -7.36
N GLY A 329 34.39 -29.50 -7.98
CA GLY A 329 34.04 -29.32 -9.37
C GLY A 329 34.90 -30.23 -10.25
N LEU A 330 34.25 -31.02 -11.11
CA LEU A 330 34.94 -31.82 -12.11
C LEU A 330 35.72 -30.87 -13.03
N SER A 331 37.05 -31.04 -13.06
CA SER A 331 37.89 -30.37 -14.05
C SER A 331 37.51 -30.84 -15.46
N PRO A 332 37.53 -29.95 -16.47
CA PRO A 332 37.31 -30.35 -17.85
C PRO A 332 38.45 -31.27 -18.28
N MET A 333 38.13 -32.47 -18.76
CA MET A 333 39.09 -33.27 -19.52
C MET A 333 39.28 -32.65 -20.91
N ALA A 334 40.53 -32.72 -21.36
CA ALA A 334 41.12 -32.11 -22.55
C ALA A 334 40.40 -32.39 -23.89
#